data_AF-A0A8C8H1D4-F1
#
_entry.id   AF-A0A8C8H1D4-F1
#
_cell.length_a   1.000
_cell.length_b   1.000
_cell.length_c   1.000
_cell.angle_alpha   90.00
_cell.angle_beta   90.00
_cell.angle_gamma   90.00
#
_symmetry.space_group_name_H-M   'P 1'
#
loop_
_entity.id
_entity.type
_entity.pdbx_description
1 polymer ?
#
loop_
_entity_poly.entity_id
_entity_poly.type
_entity_poly.pdbx_seq_one_letter_code
_entity_poly.pdbx_strand_id
1 'polypeptide(L)'
;MENSAGDTVQQRHDDTQSNLSSDMEDICVFCMIAENQDKDTEIVKQDSELVCFRDINPAAPHHYLVVPKKHIVSCFSLFKEHVKLVERMAEMGRAVLQENGIANPNDIRMGFHRPPYISVPHLHLHVLAPTSEITDDMAHKFTPGTMRFATVSSPYHPESRGALERWHQTLKAMLHMYCMDTSTDWDEGVPFVLFAIRETIQESLGFSPADLVFGHTPRCPLKVLKEHILSPTPSSTPKNVLDYVSKMRERQHAACVLAQKSLSSSRLKNA
;
A
#
# COMPACT_ATOMS: atom_id res chain seq x y z
N MET A 1 60.77 43.13 -2.31
CA MET A 1 59.37 43.53 -2.26
C MET A 1 58.58 42.33 -2.73
N GLU A 2 58.47 41.34 -1.84
CA GLU A 2 57.25 40.93 -1.08
C GLU A 2 56.68 39.66 -1.74
N ASN A 3 57.15 38.50 -1.28
CA ASN A 3 56.50 37.59 -0.32
C ASN A 3 55.32 36.80 -0.91
N SER A 4 55.51 35.49 -1.08
CA SER A 4 54.48 34.50 -0.72
C SER A 4 55.11 33.14 -0.51
N ALA A 5 55.03 32.69 0.74
CA ALA A 5 55.44 31.37 1.23
C ALA A 5 54.56 30.24 0.67
N GLY A 6 55.09 29.03 0.71
CA GLY A 6 54.35 27.81 0.39
C GLY A 6 53.38 27.41 1.49
N ASP A 7 52.43 26.55 1.13
CA ASP A 7 51.59 25.85 2.09
C ASP A 7 51.38 24.39 1.66
N THR A 8 52.08 23.51 2.36
CA THR A 8 51.75 22.09 2.49
C THR A 8 50.70 21.98 3.57
N VAL A 9 49.45 21.70 3.20
CA VAL A 9 48.38 21.48 4.18
C VAL A 9 48.42 20.02 4.63
N GLN A 10 49.10 19.81 5.76
CA GLN A 10 49.07 18.62 6.59
C GLN A 10 47.64 18.35 7.10
N GLN A 11 47.22 17.09 7.04
CA GLN A 11 46.08 16.55 7.76
C GLN A 11 46.24 16.85 9.25
N ARG A 12 45.33 17.67 9.80
CA ARG A 12 45.11 17.78 11.24
C ARG A 12 43.92 16.90 11.59
N HIS A 13 44.23 15.82 12.30
CA HIS A 13 43.27 15.11 13.14
C HIS A 13 42.78 16.10 14.20
N ASP A 14 41.49 16.43 14.15
CA ASP A 14 40.82 17.22 15.18
C ASP A 14 40.01 16.24 16.03
N ASP A 15 40.72 15.60 16.97
CA ASP A 15 40.13 15.01 18.15
C ASP A 15 39.58 16.16 19.01
N THR A 16 38.40 15.96 19.59
CA THR A 16 37.72 16.83 20.58
C THR A 16 36.57 17.69 20.02
N GLN A 17 35.46 17.07 19.62
CA GLN A 17 34.13 17.65 19.87
C GLN A 17 33.13 16.60 20.40
N SER A 18 32.77 16.84 21.67
CA SER A 18 31.50 16.50 22.33
C SER A 18 31.11 15.03 22.49
N ASN A 19 31.78 14.41 23.46
CA ASN A 19 31.32 13.30 24.29
C ASN A 19 30.14 13.73 25.21
N LEU A 20 29.06 14.27 24.65
CA LEU A 20 27.91 14.83 25.39
C LEU A 20 26.59 14.55 24.64
N SER A 21 26.09 13.32 24.71
CA SER A 21 24.62 13.00 24.75
C SER A 21 24.28 11.50 24.75
N SER A 22 25.21 10.57 25.04
CA SER A 22 24.93 9.13 25.01
C SER A 22 24.04 8.60 26.15
N ASP A 23 23.62 9.44 27.10
CA ASP A 23 23.10 8.96 28.39
C ASP A 23 21.60 9.31 28.62
N MET A 24 20.86 9.67 27.56
CA MET A 24 19.41 9.97 27.61
C MET A 24 18.59 9.24 26.52
N GLU A 25 19.16 8.23 25.86
CA GLU A 25 18.53 7.45 24.78
C GLU A 25 18.15 6.00 25.16
N ASP A 26 18.43 5.55 26.39
CA ASP A 26 18.42 4.11 26.71
C ASP A 26 17.17 3.55 27.42
N ILE A 27 16.14 4.35 27.68
CA ILE A 27 14.93 3.84 28.36
C ILE A 27 13.80 3.62 27.34
N CYS A 28 13.91 2.56 26.55
CA CYS A 28 12.82 2.09 25.71
C CYS A 28 11.89 1.16 26.51
N VAL A 29 10.63 1.57 26.73
CA VAL A 29 9.63 0.75 27.43
C VAL A 29 9.40 -0.61 26.78
N PHE A 30 9.50 -0.71 25.46
CA PHE A 30 9.35 -1.96 24.74
C PHE A 30 10.58 -2.88 24.87
N CYS A 31 11.78 -2.33 25.04
CA CYS A 31 12.94 -3.13 25.44
C CYS A 31 12.77 -3.68 26.86
N MET A 32 12.29 -2.87 27.82
CA MET A 32 12.04 -3.34 29.18
C MET A 32 11.00 -4.48 29.22
N ILE A 33 9.92 -4.37 28.44
CA ILE A 33 8.92 -5.44 28.30
C ILE A 33 9.54 -6.68 27.64
N ALA A 34 10.32 -6.51 26.57
CA ALA A 34 10.97 -7.61 25.86
C ALA A 34 12.00 -8.38 26.72
N GLU A 35 12.63 -7.70 27.68
CA GLU A 35 13.57 -8.26 28.65
C GLU A 35 12.90 -8.76 29.94
N ASN A 36 11.56 -8.73 30.02
CA ASN A 36 10.78 -9.09 31.23
C ASN A 36 11.14 -8.24 32.47
N GLN A 37 11.55 -6.99 32.28
CA GLN A 37 11.84 -6.04 33.36
C GLN A 37 10.60 -5.28 33.82
N ASP A 38 9.62 -5.11 32.92
CA ASP A 38 8.32 -4.54 33.27
C ASP A 38 7.40 -5.63 33.85
N LYS A 39 6.87 -5.40 35.07
CA LYS A 39 6.02 -6.36 35.78
C LYS A 39 4.54 -6.13 35.55
N ASP A 40 4.16 -4.97 35.01
CA ASP A 40 2.77 -4.59 34.81
C ASP A 40 2.21 -5.15 33.49
N THR A 41 3.08 -5.46 32.52
CA THR A 41 2.69 -6.02 31.23
C THR A 41 2.67 -7.55 31.23
N GLU A 42 1.49 -8.12 31.00
CA GLU A 42 1.33 -9.56 30.76
C GLU A 42 1.73 -9.94 29.33
N ILE A 43 2.71 -10.85 29.19
CA ILE A 43 3.10 -11.40 27.90
C ILE A 43 2.12 -12.50 27.49
N VAL A 44 1.42 -12.27 26.38
CA VAL A 44 0.46 -13.21 25.79
C VAL A 44 1.19 -14.35 25.08
N LYS A 45 2.26 -14.02 24.34
CA LYS A 45 3.06 -15.00 23.60
C LYS A 45 4.48 -14.48 23.39
N GLN A 46 5.48 -15.34 23.42
CA GLN A 46 6.86 -14.96 23.10
C GLN A 46 7.64 -16.13 22.50
N ASP A 47 8.68 -15.80 21.74
CA ASP A 47 9.66 -16.76 21.24
C ASP A 47 11.10 -16.24 21.46
N SER A 48 12.08 -16.79 20.75
CA SER A 48 13.49 -16.38 20.87
C SER A 48 13.75 -14.92 20.47
N GLU A 49 12.94 -14.36 19.56
CA GLU A 49 13.18 -13.05 18.92
C GLU A 49 12.04 -12.04 19.10
N LEU A 50 10.82 -12.51 19.42
CA LEU A 50 9.61 -11.71 19.47
C LEU A 50 8.88 -11.86 20.81
N VAL A 51 8.18 -10.80 21.20
CA VAL A 51 7.25 -10.76 22.34
C VAL A 51 5.92 -10.15 21.87
N CYS A 52 4.82 -10.68 22.38
CA CYS A 52 3.47 -10.23 22.10
C CYS A 52 2.72 -9.98 23.41
N PHE A 53 2.12 -8.81 23.54
CA PHE A 53 1.39 -8.38 24.72
C PHE A 53 0.19 -7.50 24.33
N ARG A 54 -0.71 -7.25 25.28
CA ARG A 54 -1.90 -6.41 25.04
C ARG A 54 -1.53 -4.93 24.99
N ASP A 55 -2.16 -4.18 24.09
CA ASP A 55 -2.03 -2.73 24.08
C ASP A 55 -2.70 -2.13 25.32
N ILE A 56 -2.05 -1.17 25.98
CA ILE A 56 -2.56 -0.50 27.19
C ILE A 56 -3.80 0.36 26.91
N ASN A 57 -3.96 0.83 25.67
CA ASN A 57 -5.09 1.61 25.20
C ASN A 57 -5.73 0.92 23.98
N PRO A 58 -6.46 -0.19 24.22
CA PRO A 58 -6.97 -1.04 23.14
C PRO A 58 -7.97 -0.29 22.26
N ALA A 59 -7.73 -0.28 20.95
CA ALA A 59 -8.62 0.36 19.97
C ALA A 59 -9.74 -0.56 19.48
N ALA A 60 -9.60 -1.87 19.71
CA ALA A 60 -10.54 -2.94 19.38
C ALA A 60 -10.50 -3.99 20.52
N PRO A 61 -11.52 -4.86 20.67
CA PRO A 61 -11.57 -5.88 21.72
C PRO A 61 -10.29 -6.73 21.83
N HIS A 62 -9.71 -7.09 20.69
CA HIS A 62 -8.41 -7.73 20.59
C HIS A 62 -7.42 -6.77 19.95
N HIS A 63 -6.67 -6.05 20.79
CA HIS A 63 -5.58 -5.19 20.35
C HIS A 63 -4.27 -5.66 21.00
N TYR A 64 -3.40 -6.26 20.21
CA TYR A 64 -2.09 -6.75 20.65
C TYR A 64 -0.96 -6.04 19.92
N LEU A 65 0.20 -5.98 20.57
CA LEU A 65 1.44 -5.48 20.03
C LEU A 65 2.43 -6.62 19.92
N VAL A 66 2.94 -6.89 18.71
CA VAL A 66 4.06 -7.81 18.50
C VAL A 66 5.33 -6.99 18.29
N VAL A 67 6.35 -7.26 19.08
CA VAL A 67 7.55 -6.43 19.22
C VAL A 67 8.80 -7.32 19.12
N PRO A 68 9.83 -6.95 18.35
CA PRO A 68 11.10 -7.66 18.36
C PRO A 68 11.89 -7.34 19.62
N LYS A 69 12.58 -8.33 20.17
CA LYS A 69 13.50 -8.14 21.30
C LYS A 69 14.68 -7.24 20.92
N LYS A 70 15.14 -7.33 19.67
CA LYS A 70 16.12 -6.39 19.11
C LYS A 70 15.46 -5.02 18.94
N HIS A 71 16.09 -3.98 19.47
CA HIS A 71 15.63 -2.61 19.27
C HIS A 71 15.77 -2.19 17.80
N ILE A 72 14.63 -1.85 17.18
CA ILE A 72 14.53 -1.28 15.83
C ILE A 72 13.59 -0.09 15.95
N VAL A 73 14.01 1.13 15.57
CA VAL A 73 13.27 2.36 15.90
C VAL A 73 11.84 2.36 15.34
N SER A 74 11.65 2.01 14.08
CA SER A 74 10.33 2.05 13.45
C SER A 74 10.27 1.22 12.17
N CYS A 75 9.10 1.19 11.51
CA CYS A 75 8.94 0.57 10.21
C CYS A 75 9.78 1.22 9.09
N PHE A 76 10.28 2.44 9.27
CA PHE A 76 11.18 3.12 8.31
C PHE A 76 12.63 2.61 8.42
N SER A 77 12.97 1.93 9.52
CA SER A 77 14.27 1.30 9.73
C SER A 77 14.30 -0.15 9.22
N LEU A 78 13.27 -0.58 8.48
CA LEU A 78 13.17 -1.92 7.91
C LEU A 78 13.84 -1.97 6.53
N PHE A 79 14.65 -3.00 6.32
CA PHE A 79 15.34 -3.29 5.05
C PHE A 79 14.95 -4.69 4.57
N LYS A 80 15.42 -5.06 3.37
CA LYS A 80 15.15 -6.37 2.75
C LYS A 80 15.53 -7.57 3.64
N GLU A 81 16.53 -7.41 4.50
CA GLU A 81 16.96 -8.44 5.45
C GLU A 81 15.92 -8.73 6.54
N HIS A 82 15.08 -7.74 6.86
CA HIS A 82 14.07 -7.83 7.91
C HIS A 82 12.74 -8.44 7.41
N VAL A 83 12.64 -8.89 6.15
CA VAL A 83 11.41 -9.48 5.61
C VAL A 83 10.93 -10.66 6.47
N LYS A 84 11.83 -11.60 6.78
CA LYS A 84 11.50 -12.77 7.62
C LYS A 84 11.06 -12.38 9.03
N LEU A 85 11.61 -11.31 9.58
CA LEU A 85 11.23 -10.79 10.90
C LEU A 85 9.76 -10.33 10.87
N VAL A 86 9.40 -9.51 9.89
CA VAL A 86 8.02 -8.98 9.74
C VAL A 86 7.02 -10.11 9.45
N GLU A 87 7.40 -11.10 8.64
CA GLU A 87 6.58 -12.29 8.39
C GLU A 87 6.28 -13.03 9.70
N ARG A 88 7.31 -13.29 10.51
CA ARG A 88 7.15 -13.93 11.83
C ARG A 88 6.34 -13.09 12.81
N MET A 89 6.49 -11.77 12.80
CA MET A 89 5.64 -10.88 13.61
C MET A 89 4.17 -11.05 13.25
N ALA A 90 3.86 -11.10 11.95
CA ALA A 90 2.49 -11.29 11.48
C ALA A 90 1.96 -12.71 11.76
N GLU A 91 2.81 -13.73 11.68
CA GLU A 91 2.46 -15.11 12.06
C GLU A 91 2.13 -15.22 13.56
N MET A 92 2.96 -14.63 14.42
CA MET A 92 2.70 -14.60 15.86
C MET A 92 1.38 -13.88 16.17
N GLY A 93 1.13 -12.73 15.53
CA GLY A 93 -0.13 -12.01 15.65
C GLY A 93 -1.35 -12.84 15.25
N ARG A 94 -1.29 -13.52 14.10
CA ARG A 94 -2.35 -14.43 13.65
C ARG A 94 -2.56 -15.60 14.61
N ALA A 95 -1.50 -16.20 15.12
CA ALA A 95 -1.60 -17.31 16.06
C ALA A 95 -2.31 -16.89 17.35
N VAL A 96 -1.99 -15.70 17.89
CA VAL A 96 -2.67 -15.16 19.07
C VAL A 96 -4.16 -14.93 18.81
N LEU A 97 -4.54 -14.40 17.64
CA LEU A 97 -5.96 -14.22 17.29
C LEU A 97 -6.70 -15.56 17.16
N GLN A 98 -6.07 -16.57 16.55
CA GLN A 98 -6.64 -17.91 16.41
C GLN A 98 -6.85 -18.58 17.77
N GLU A 99 -5.90 -18.47 18.69
CA GLU A 99 -6.01 -18.98 20.06
C GLU A 99 -7.17 -18.31 20.84
N ASN A 100 -7.50 -17.05 20.50
CA ASN A 100 -8.64 -16.32 21.05
C ASN A 100 -9.96 -16.56 20.27
N GLY A 101 -9.99 -17.53 19.34
CA GLY A 101 -11.20 -17.90 18.59
C GLY A 101 -11.54 -17.01 17.40
N ILE A 102 -10.66 -16.08 17.01
CA ILE A 102 -10.86 -15.20 15.86
C ILE A 102 -10.28 -15.85 14.61
N ALA A 103 -11.17 -16.35 13.75
CA ALA A 103 -10.79 -17.01 12.51
C ALA A 103 -11.12 -16.21 11.24
N ASN A 104 -11.97 -15.17 11.30
CA ASN A 104 -12.38 -14.42 10.12
C ASN A 104 -11.25 -13.51 9.62
N PRO A 105 -10.62 -13.79 8.45
CA PRO A 105 -9.50 -13.00 7.95
C PRO A 105 -9.90 -11.56 7.59
N ASN A 106 -11.16 -11.33 7.25
CA ASN A 106 -11.67 -10.02 6.82
C ASN A 106 -11.81 -9.03 7.96
N ASP A 107 -11.87 -9.52 9.20
CA ASP A 107 -12.01 -8.70 10.41
C ASP A 107 -10.67 -8.50 11.15
N ILE A 108 -9.55 -8.83 10.50
CA ILE A 108 -8.22 -8.69 11.09
C ILE A 108 -7.48 -7.54 10.42
N ARG A 109 -6.90 -6.65 11.22
CA ARG A 109 -5.99 -5.62 10.74
C ARG A 109 -4.65 -5.73 11.43
N MET A 110 -3.61 -5.91 10.62
CA MET A 110 -2.23 -5.91 11.09
C MET A 110 -1.44 -4.81 10.39
N GLY A 111 -0.64 -4.05 11.13
CA GLY A 111 0.16 -2.99 10.54
C GLY A 111 1.00 -2.20 11.54
N PHE A 112 1.82 -1.31 10.98
CA PHE A 112 2.70 -0.42 11.72
C PHE A 112 2.21 1.01 11.61
N HIS A 113 2.30 1.77 12.68
CA HIS A 113 2.26 3.23 12.56
C HIS A 113 3.51 3.75 11.84
N ARG A 114 3.33 4.78 11.03
CA ARG A 114 4.41 5.45 10.29
C ARG A 114 4.89 6.68 11.06
N PRO A 115 6.21 6.91 11.21
CA PRO A 115 6.73 8.16 11.73
C PRO A 115 6.16 9.38 10.97
N PRO A 116 5.88 10.51 11.65
CA PRO A 116 6.07 10.80 13.07
C PRO A 116 4.92 10.33 13.98
N TYR A 117 3.96 9.53 13.47
CA TYR A 117 2.76 9.11 14.21
C TYR A 117 2.97 7.85 15.05
N ILE A 118 4.13 7.70 15.67
CA ILE A 118 4.44 6.56 16.56
C ILE A 118 4.47 7.05 18.01
N SER A 119 3.89 6.27 18.92
CA SER A 119 3.89 6.61 20.35
C SER A 119 5.19 6.18 21.03
N VAL A 120 5.78 5.05 20.60
CA VAL A 120 7.02 4.49 21.13
C VAL A 120 7.99 4.27 19.96
N PRO A 121 9.24 4.78 20.03
CA PRO A 121 10.25 4.61 18.99
C PRO A 121 10.89 3.21 19.05
N HIS A 122 10.08 2.17 18.97
CA HIS A 122 10.48 0.77 18.83
C HIS A 122 9.46 0.08 17.95
N LEU A 123 9.90 -0.71 16.97
CA LEU A 123 9.07 -1.39 15.99
C LEU A 123 8.01 -2.26 16.67
N HIS A 124 6.74 -1.96 16.45
CA HIS A 124 5.63 -2.74 17.00
C HIS A 124 4.56 -2.94 15.95
N LEU A 125 4.21 -4.19 15.71
CA LEU A 125 3.09 -4.55 14.84
C LEU A 125 1.81 -4.49 15.68
N HIS A 126 0.89 -3.62 15.30
CA HIS A 126 -0.47 -3.66 15.81
C HIS A 126 -1.21 -4.83 15.20
N VAL A 127 -1.90 -5.60 16.04
CA VAL A 127 -2.76 -6.72 15.67
C VAL A 127 -4.15 -6.42 16.24
N LEU A 128 -5.09 -6.06 15.37
CA LEU A 128 -6.43 -5.60 15.73
C LEU A 128 -7.50 -6.56 15.21
N ALA A 129 -8.44 -6.94 16.07
CA ALA A 129 -9.66 -7.64 15.67
C ALA A 129 -10.80 -7.47 16.71
N PRO A 130 -12.07 -7.56 16.30
CA PRO A 130 -12.53 -7.42 14.92
C PRO A 130 -12.40 -5.96 14.42
N THR A 131 -12.14 -5.75 13.14
CA THR A 131 -11.98 -4.39 12.58
C THR A 131 -13.26 -3.56 12.56
N SER A 132 -14.41 -4.22 12.60
CA SER A 132 -15.74 -3.60 12.70
C SER A 132 -15.97 -2.91 14.04
N GLU A 133 -15.24 -3.30 15.09
CA GLU A 133 -15.36 -2.77 16.45
C GLU A 133 -14.18 -1.86 16.82
N ILE A 134 -13.45 -1.34 15.82
CA ILE A 134 -12.47 -0.28 16.08
C ILE A 134 -13.24 0.97 16.51
N THR A 135 -12.87 1.53 17.66
CA THR A 135 -13.49 2.76 18.18
C THR A 135 -13.38 3.92 17.19
N ASP A 136 -14.48 4.66 16.99
CA ASP A 136 -14.56 5.74 16.00
C ASP A 136 -13.45 6.79 16.19
N ASP A 137 -13.16 7.14 17.45
CA ASP A 137 -12.12 8.09 17.82
C ASP A 137 -10.71 7.62 17.43
N MET A 138 -10.48 6.31 17.34
CA MET A 138 -9.17 5.73 16.98
C MET A 138 -9.10 5.21 15.55
N ALA A 139 -10.23 5.09 14.83
CA ALA A 139 -10.29 4.55 13.48
C ALA A 139 -9.30 5.23 12.52
N HIS A 140 -9.14 6.55 12.64
CA HIS A 140 -8.24 7.36 11.83
C HIS A 140 -6.74 7.00 12.00
N LYS A 141 -6.35 6.39 13.13
CA LYS A 141 -4.96 5.95 13.39
C LYS A 141 -4.64 4.67 12.64
N PHE A 142 -5.61 3.78 12.50
CA PHE A 142 -5.45 2.44 11.94
C PHE A 142 -6.03 2.32 10.52
N THR A 143 -6.30 3.42 9.82
CA THR A 143 -6.87 3.39 8.48
C THR A 143 -5.81 2.98 7.44
N PRO A 144 -5.99 1.85 6.72
CA PRO A 144 -5.05 1.39 5.69
C PRO A 144 -4.84 2.41 4.56
N GLY A 145 -3.66 2.41 3.97
CA GLY A 145 -3.35 3.27 2.81
C GLY A 145 -3.15 4.75 3.14
N THR A 146 -3.23 5.14 4.42
CA THR A 146 -2.94 6.50 4.87
C THR A 146 -1.46 6.70 5.19
N MET A 147 -1.06 7.96 5.33
CA MET A 147 0.28 8.33 5.80
C MET A 147 0.57 7.92 7.26
N ARG A 148 -0.44 7.45 8.01
CA ARG A 148 -0.31 7.08 9.42
C ARG A 148 -0.10 5.58 9.64
N PHE A 149 -0.58 4.73 8.73
CA PHE A 149 -0.62 3.29 8.96
C PHE A 149 -0.20 2.50 7.72
N ALA A 150 0.86 1.70 7.87
CA ALA A 150 1.30 0.72 6.89
C ALA A 150 0.76 -0.66 7.26
N THR A 151 -0.19 -1.18 6.49
CA THR A 151 -0.67 -2.55 6.69
C THR A 151 0.38 -3.58 6.30
N VAL A 152 0.50 -4.63 7.10
CA VAL A 152 1.28 -5.82 6.74
C VAL A 152 0.37 -6.72 5.91
N SER A 153 0.53 -6.64 4.59
CA SER A 153 -0.02 -7.63 3.66
C SER A 153 0.99 -8.76 3.52
N SER A 154 0.56 -10.02 3.56
CA SER A 154 1.37 -11.09 2.99
C SER A 154 1.66 -10.78 1.51
N PRO A 155 2.79 -11.27 0.96
CA PRO A 155 2.83 -11.53 -0.48
C PRO A 155 1.56 -12.31 -0.82
N TYR A 156 0.84 -11.92 -1.86
CA TYR A 156 -0.47 -12.50 -2.22
C TYR A 156 -1.68 -12.11 -1.36
N HIS A 157 -1.70 -10.96 -0.68
CA HIS A 157 -2.99 -10.41 -0.23
C HIS A 157 -3.80 -9.95 -1.46
N PRO A 158 -4.90 -10.64 -1.85
CA PRO A 158 -5.56 -10.44 -3.15
C PRO A 158 -6.15 -9.04 -3.30
N GLU A 159 -6.48 -8.40 -2.17
CA GLU A 159 -7.33 -7.23 -2.12
C GLU A 159 -6.63 -5.90 -2.44
N SER A 160 -5.31 -5.79 -2.23
CA SER A 160 -4.61 -4.50 -2.39
C SER A 160 -3.41 -4.51 -3.33
N ARG A 161 -2.59 -5.57 -3.35
CA ARG A 161 -1.39 -5.63 -4.21
C ARG A 161 -1.51 -6.56 -5.39
N GLY A 162 -2.33 -7.63 -5.30
CA GLY A 162 -2.52 -8.56 -6.41
C GLY A 162 -3.13 -7.94 -7.68
N ALA A 163 -4.02 -6.94 -7.54
CA ALA A 163 -4.56 -6.22 -8.69
C ALA A 163 -3.50 -5.36 -9.39
N LEU A 164 -2.69 -4.62 -8.62
CA LEU A 164 -1.61 -3.79 -9.15
C LEU A 164 -0.48 -4.64 -9.76
N GLU A 165 -0.11 -5.73 -9.10
CA GLU A 165 0.89 -6.68 -9.59
C GLU A 165 0.45 -7.33 -10.91
N ARG A 166 -0.79 -7.81 -10.99
CA ARG A 166 -1.36 -8.33 -12.24
C ARG A 166 -1.38 -7.27 -13.34
N TRP A 167 -1.78 -6.05 -13.00
CA TRP A 167 -1.77 -4.94 -13.97
C TRP A 167 -0.35 -4.64 -14.48
N HIS A 168 0.64 -4.57 -13.59
CA HIS A 168 2.05 -4.40 -13.98
C HIS A 168 2.57 -5.56 -14.84
N GLN A 169 2.17 -6.80 -14.54
CA GLN A 169 2.53 -7.96 -15.36
C GLN A 169 1.96 -7.84 -16.77
N THR A 170 0.67 -7.50 -16.91
CA THR A 170 0.03 -7.26 -18.21
C THR A 170 0.72 -6.14 -18.99
N LEU A 171 1.01 -5.02 -18.34
CA LEU A 171 1.71 -3.90 -18.96
C LEU A 171 3.09 -4.31 -19.49
N LYS A 172 3.89 -5.01 -18.67
CA LYS A 172 5.21 -5.51 -19.08
C LYS A 172 5.12 -6.49 -20.24
N ALA A 173 4.14 -7.41 -20.22
CA ALA A 173 3.96 -8.38 -21.29
C ALA A 173 3.60 -7.70 -22.62
N MET A 174 2.71 -6.71 -22.60
CA MET A 174 2.33 -5.96 -23.80
C MET A 174 3.47 -5.08 -24.33
N LEU A 175 4.23 -4.44 -23.44
CA LEU A 175 5.43 -3.68 -23.85
C LEU A 175 6.49 -4.60 -24.45
N HIS A 176 6.72 -5.77 -23.84
CA HIS A 176 7.64 -6.76 -24.38
C HIS A 176 7.22 -7.23 -25.77
N MET A 177 5.94 -7.56 -25.96
CA MET A 177 5.39 -7.94 -27.27
C MET A 177 5.61 -6.83 -28.32
N TYR A 178 5.29 -5.58 -27.96
CA TYR A 178 5.53 -4.43 -28.82
C TYR A 178 7.00 -4.35 -29.26
N CYS A 179 7.93 -4.37 -28.30
CA CYS A 179 9.37 -4.29 -28.61
C CYS A 179 9.84 -5.43 -29.53
N MET A 180 9.30 -6.65 -29.36
CA MET A 180 9.65 -7.79 -30.22
C MET A 180 9.11 -7.62 -31.64
N ASP A 181 7.88 -7.11 -31.79
CA ASP A 181 7.21 -6.98 -33.09
C ASP A 181 7.74 -5.79 -33.91
N THR A 182 8.02 -4.66 -33.27
CA THR A 182 8.46 -3.42 -33.94
C THR A 182 9.98 -3.24 -33.97
N SER A 183 10.73 -4.01 -33.17
CA SER A 183 12.17 -3.83 -32.94
C SER A 183 12.55 -2.42 -32.46
N THR A 184 11.62 -1.72 -31.82
CA THR A 184 11.84 -0.38 -31.23
C THR A 184 11.92 -0.44 -29.71
N ASP A 185 12.42 0.63 -29.10
CA ASP A 185 12.51 0.75 -27.66
C ASP A 185 11.12 0.86 -27.00
N TRP A 186 11.06 0.45 -25.74
CA TRP A 186 9.80 0.31 -25.00
C TRP A 186 9.09 1.64 -24.76
N ASP A 187 9.84 2.74 -24.68
CA ASP A 187 9.35 4.08 -24.39
C ASP A 187 8.47 4.61 -25.53
N GLU A 188 8.80 4.29 -26.79
CA GLU A 188 7.94 4.56 -27.95
C GLU A 188 6.64 3.76 -27.91
N GLY A 189 6.66 2.56 -27.31
CA GLY A 189 5.51 1.67 -27.16
C GLY A 189 4.53 2.08 -26.07
N VAL A 190 4.98 2.83 -25.06
CA VAL A 190 4.17 3.20 -23.88
C VAL A 190 2.82 3.83 -24.25
N PRO A 191 2.75 4.85 -25.12
CA PRO A 191 1.47 5.48 -25.46
C PRO A 191 0.48 4.49 -26.10
N PHE A 192 0.97 3.61 -26.98
CA PHE A 192 0.15 2.64 -27.71
C PHE A 192 -0.36 1.52 -26.79
N VAL A 193 0.51 0.97 -25.95
CA VAL A 193 0.14 -0.08 -24.99
C VAL A 193 -0.82 0.46 -23.93
N LEU A 194 -0.57 1.66 -23.39
CA LEU A 194 -1.49 2.28 -22.45
C LEU A 194 -2.85 2.56 -23.09
N PHE A 195 -2.88 2.99 -24.35
CA PHE A 195 -4.11 3.17 -25.10
C PHE A 195 -4.87 1.84 -25.22
N ALA A 196 -4.21 0.76 -25.65
CA ALA A 196 -4.81 -0.56 -25.77
C ALA A 196 -5.39 -1.07 -24.43
N ILE A 197 -4.65 -0.94 -23.33
CA ILE A 197 -5.11 -1.34 -21.99
C ILE A 197 -6.32 -0.52 -21.55
N ARG A 198 -6.35 0.79 -21.84
CA ARG A 198 -7.45 1.69 -21.46
C ARG A 198 -8.72 1.46 -22.26
N GLU A 199 -8.61 1.01 -23.51
CA GLU A 199 -9.74 0.67 -24.38
C GLU A 199 -10.31 -0.73 -24.11
N THR A 200 -9.47 -1.65 -23.62
CA THR A 200 -9.88 -3.05 -23.48
C THR A 200 -10.78 -3.23 -22.26
N ILE A 201 -11.90 -3.93 -22.46
CA ILE A 201 -12.83 -4.31 -21.40
C ILE A 201 -12.11 -5.27 -20.44
N GLN A 202 -12.06 -4.90 -19.16
CA GLN A 202 -11.48 -5.74 -18.12
C GLN A 202 -12.54 -6.75 -17.66
N GLU A 203 -12.23 -8.05 -17.70
CA GLU A 203 -13.18 -9.11 -17.33
C GLU A 203 -13.75 -8.92 -15.91
N SER A 204 -12.90 -8.53 -14.95
CA SER A 204 -13.31 -8.31 -13.55
C SER A 204 -14.26 -7.13 -13.36
N LEU A 205 -14.26 -6.17 -14.29
CA LEU A 205 -15.09 -4.95 -14.21
C LEU A 205 -16.29 -5.03 -15.16
N GLY A 206 -16.15 -5.70 -16.30
CA GLY A 206 -17.11 -5.66 -17.41
C GLY A 206 -17.09 -4.33 -18.20
N PHE A 207 -16.16 -3.43 -17.88
CA PHE A 207 -15.97 -2.13 -18.52
C PHE A 207 -14.49 -1.89 -18.85
N SER A 208 -14.23 -1.02 -19.83
CA SER A 208 -12.89 -0.50 -20.06
C SER A 208 -12.54 0.59 -19.05
N PRO A 209 -11.26 0.79 -18.70
CA PRO A 209 -10.85 1.92 -17.87
C PRO A 209 -11.29 3.28 -18.45
N ALA A 210 -11.24 3.45 -19.78
CA ALA A 210 -11.68 4.69 -20.42
C ALA A 210 -13.18 4.95 -20.24
N ASP A 211 -14.03 3.92 -20.32
CA ASP A 211 -15.48 4.07 -20.09
C ASP A 211 -15.79 4.52 -18.65
N LEU A 212 -15.06 4.02 -17.66
CA LEU A 212 -15.26 4.38 -16.25
C LEU A 212 -14.79 5.80 -15.92
N VAL A 213 -13.74 6.28 -16.59
CA VAL A 213 -13.19 7.64 -16.36
C VAL A 213 -13.95 8.69 -17.17
N PHE A 214 -14.30 8.39 -18.41
CA PHE A 214 -14.84 9.36 -19.35
C PHE A 214 -16.34 9.18 -19.64
N GLY A 215 -16.96 8.08 -19.20
CA GLY A 215 -18.40 7.84 -19.44
C GLY A 215 -18.77 7.68 -20.91
N HIS A 216 -17.78 7.51 -21.79
CA HIS A 216 -17.96 7.23 -23.21
C HIS A 216 -16.77 6.42 -23.75
N THR A 217 -17.05 5.59 -24.74
CA THR A 217 -16.00 4.85 -25.43
C THR A 217 -15.20 5.80 -26.32
N PRO A 218 -13.86 5.79 -26.26
CA PRO A 218 -13.05 6.61 -27.12
C PRO A 218 -13.31 6.38 -28.61
N ARG A 219 -13.14 7.44 -29.39
CA ARG A 219 -13.27 7.39 -30.85
C ARG A 219 -11.92 7.07 -31.46
N CYS A 220 -11.64 5.78 -31.61
CA CYS A 220 -10.45 5.29 -32.30
C CYS A 220 -10.59 5.44 -33.83
N PRO A 221 -9.48 5.52 -34.59
CA PRO A 221 -9.50 5.70 -36.05
C PRO A 221 -10.40 4.71 -36.79
N LEU A 222 -10.36 3.42 -36.43
CA LEU A 222 -11.21 2.39 -37.03
C LEU A 222 -12.71 2.61 -36.77
N LYS A 223 -13.06 3.13 -35.59
CA LYS A 223 -14.45 3.43 -35.24
C LYS A 223 -14.97 4.63 -36.04
N VAL A 224 -14.14 5.65 -36.21
CA VAL A 224 -14.46 6.81 -37.06
C VAL A 224 -14.64 6.37 -38.51
N LEU A 225 -13.75 5.53 -39.04
CA LEU A 225 -13.87 4.96 -40.38
C LEU A 225 -15.16 4.15 -40.53
N LYS A 226 -15.48 3.28 -39.55
CA LYS A 226 -16.72 2.51 -39.53
C LYS A 226 -17.96 3.41 -39.53
N GLU A 227 -17.98 4.43 -38.69
CA GLU A 227 -19.07 5.41 -38.63
C GLU A 227 -19.25 6.12 -39.98
N HIS A 228 -18.15 6.51 -40.62
CA HIS A 228 -18.19 7.18 -41.93
C HIS A 228 -18.69 6.27 -43.05
N ILE A 229 -18.26 5.00 -43.07
CA ILE A 229 -18.65 4.00 -44.07
C ILE A 229 -20.13 3.60 -43.90
N LEU A 230 -20.61 3.43 -42.66
CA LEU A 230 -21.96 2.95 -42.37
C LEU A 230 -22.99 4.08 -42.26
N SER A 231 -22.58 5.33 -42.06
CA SER A 231 -23.46 6.47 -41.86
C SER A 231 -22.94 7.68 -42.66
N PRO A 232 -23.15 7.70 -43.99
CA PRO A 232 -22.64 8.76 -44.87
C PRO A 232 -23.29 10.13 -44.62
N THR A 233 -24.42 10.19 -43.89
CA THR A 233 -25.05 11.43 -43.46
C THR A 233 -24.89 11.62 -41.94
N PRO A 234 -24.18 12.66 -41.47
CA PRO A 234 -24.10 12.92 -40.05
C PRO A 234 -25.49 13.34 -39.56
N SER A 235 -26.07 12.58 -38.62
CA SER A 235 -27.27 13.00 -37.90
C SER A 235 -26.92 14.24 -37.06
N SER A 236 -27.04 15.41 -37.69
CA SER A 236 -26.82 16.73 -37.09
C SER A 236 -28.01 17.09 -36.21
N THR A 237 -28.11 16.45 -35.05
CA THR A 237 -28.81 17.09 -33.93
C THR A 237 -27.73 17.75 -33.09
N PRO A 238 -27.71 19.10 -32.98
CA PRO A 238 -26.82 19.77 -32.05
C PRO A 238 -27.24 19.33 -30.65
N LYS A 239 -26.47 18.39 -30.08
CA LYS A 239 -26.69 17.94 -28.72
C LYS A 239 -26.41 19.13 -27.82
N ASN A 240 -27.44 19.59 -27.12
CA ASN A 240 -27.27 20.59 -26.07
C ASN A 240 -26.13 20.15 -25.16
N VAL A 241 -25.13 21.02 -24.96
CA VAL A 241 -23.92 20.68 -24.20
C VAL A 241 -24.27 20.25 -22.77
N LEU A 242 -25.24 20.90 -22.14
CA LEU A 242 -25.70 20.55 -20.80
C LEU A 242 -26.36 19.17 -20.76
N ASP A 243 -27.18 18.85 -21.76
CA ASP A 243 -27.80 17.52 -21.91
C ASP A 243 -26.74 16.43 -22.13
N TYR A 244 -25.72 16.72 -22.95
CA TYR A 244 -24.58 15.81 -23.16
C TYR A 244 -23.81 15.56 -21.86
N VAL A 245 -23.47 16.62 -21.12
CA VAL A 245 -22.72 16.52 -19.86
C VAL A 245 -23.53 15.78 -18.80
N SER A 246 -24.84 16.05 -18.66
CA SER A 246 -25.71 15.33 -17.72
C SER A 246 -25.72 13.83 -18.04
N LYS A 247 -25.98 13.48 -19.31
CA LYS A 247 -25.99 12.07 -19.78
C LYS A 247 -24.63 11.39 -19.67
N MET A 248 -23.54 12.13 -19.84
CA MET A 248 -22.18 11.61 -19.63
C MET A 248 -21.98 11.24 -18.16
N ARG A 249 -22.33 12.13 -17.24
CA ARG A 249 -22.21 11.90 -15.78
C ARG A 249 -23.09 10.74 -15.31
N GLU A 250 -24.32 10.66 -15.80
CA GLU A 250 -25.23 9.54 -15.51
C GLU A 250 -24.66 8.20 -15.98
N ARG A 251 -24.15 8.13 -17.22
CA ARG A 251 -23.51 6.93 -17.75
C ARG A 251 -22.29 6.54 -16.94
N GLN A 252 -21.44 7.49 -16.58
CA GLN A 252 -20.27 7.25 -15.76
C GLN A 252 -20.66 6.68 -14.39
N HIS A 253 -21.63 7.29 -13.71
CA HIS A 253 -22.10 6.81 -12.42
C HIS A 253 -22.69 5.39 -12.53
N ALA A 254 -23.54 5.14 -13.53
CA ALA A 254 -24.12 3.83 -13.76
C ALA A 254 -23.04 2.76 -14.05
N ALA A 255 -22.04 3.09 -14.89
CA ALA A 255 -20.93 2.20 -15.20
C ALA A 255 -20.10 1.88 -13.95
N CYS A 256 -19.78 2.88 -13.10
CA CYS A 256 -19.08 2.66 -11.84
C CYS A 256 -19.85 1.75 -10.88
N VAL A 257 -21.17 1.95 -10.72
CA VAL A 257 -22.01 1.09 -9.86
C VAL A 257 -22.03 -0.34 -10.36
N LEU A 258 -22.18 -0.54 -11.68
CA LEU A 258 -22.17 -1.87 -12.28
C LEU A 258 -20.79 -2.53 -12.16
N ALA A 259 -19.71 -1.79 -12.40
CA ALA A 259 -18.35 -2.27 -12.26
C ALA A 259 -18.03 -2.71 -10.82
N GLN A 260 -18.49 -1.95 -9.82
CA GLN A 260 -18.35 -2.33 -8.42
C GLN A 260 -19.06 -3.65 -8.10
N LYS A 261 -20.28 -3.86 -8.63
CA LYS A 261 -21.01 -5.13 -8.48
C LYS A 261 -20.28 -6.29 -9.15
N SER A 262 -19.85 -6.11 -10.40
CA SER A 262 -19.07 -7.12 -11.15
C SER A 262 -17.77 -7.47 -10.44
N LEU A 263 -17.09 -6.48 -9.87
CA LEU A 263 -15.86 -6.67 -9.12
C LEU A 263 -16.11 -7.49 -7.85
N SER A 264 -17.16 -7.18 -7.08
CA SER A 264 -17.55 -7.97 -5.90
C SER A 264 -17.89 -9.41 -6.26
N SER A 265 -18.64 -9.65 -7.34
CA SER A 265 -18.95 -11.00 -7.82
C SER A 265 -17.70 -11.75 -8.31
N SER A 266 -16.79 -11.06 -9.01
CA SER A 266 -15.54 -11.66 -9.49
C SER A 266 -14.58 -12.01 -8.34
N ARG A 267 -14.62 -11.24 -7.25
CA ARG A 267 -13.87 -11.56 -6.02
C ARG A 267 -14.37 -12.85 -5.39
N LEU A 268 -15.69 -13.03 -5.29
CA LEU A 268 -16.30 -14.26 -4.73
C LEU A 268 -16.01 -15.53 -5.55
N LYS A 269 -15.82 -15.40 -6.86
CA LYS A 269 -15.49 -16.55 -7.74
C LYS A 269 -14.04 -17.00 -7.63
N ASN A 270 -13.15 -16.12 -7.17
CA ASN A 270 -11.70 -16.34 -7.10
C ASN A 270 -11.20 -16.50 -5.66
N ALA A 271 -12.11 -16.58 -4.68
CA ALA A 271 -11.85 -16.90 -3.28
C ALA A 271 -12.07 -18.40 -3.05
#